data_AF-A0AA88XKC5-F1
#
_entry.id   AF-A0AA88XKC5-F1
#
_cell.length_a   1.000
_cell.length_b   1.000
_cell.length_c   1.000
_cell.angle_alpha   90.00
_cell.angle_beta   90.00
_cell.angle_gamma   90.00
#
_symmetry.space_group_name_H-M   'P 1'
#
loop_
_entity.id
_entity.type
_entity.pdbx_description
1 polymer ?
#
loop_
_entity_poly.entity_id
_entity_poly.type
_entity_poly.pdbx_seq_one_letter_code
_entity_poly.pdbx_strand_id
1 'polypeptide(L)'
;MSDQGSTNPVFNKQLSELKQTLMPEVIESWDELSDETRVQVSTISSYFCKMHIFVNMASEVDKCLSLFENNIACGRNPFAFNLSESGATRLTRTTCKGLSLGGCEKSGVGGHFSTFLQEKGKKNYLLTFRGHRFNHLFYAAGAVYHHASDVSSFLSNWVNPNDLLKSVHFDISEKSFLSGIRALGIIDKLITGPLWRHIESANNILDLNPILLTLKTKLEEFSKNAHPLLSGTPVFSEMIIHKDDIYESLFKDTGEPSFDAYTQMALELISGGMLLILERQAKDQLPGGKFFEPSFDETVRASNVPTTNTCSERDFAQLDVLMRCKPSAGTTAYESIIMWTNNKTSNWLSSLSEQEREDILDDARKNAPSMQRSIREKKENLFLEKVKLLKLRGEKKEAQEQKLYTQKVTLTRKLNEIGGLWMNDGDILAQKTHLPSQAFKEALITQLQFRKSVLHCKGPREKFQQSLKGRPFTVEELEDNLKSIILLNLEAEMEDEPHIVYHDISDAKDKVETSKLSLIKKINEGRNKITVQQQARLLPSFIQDPSKLVGKQIKHRCREENSPEVSWYHAIVQGLVKEKGKRSIYRVVYEENEDDAWEFPLLVDFGKGDLIILD
;
A
#
# COMPACT_ATOMS: atom_id res chain seq x y z
N MET A 1 -1.99 12.03 -15.06
CA MET A 1 -1.98 10.78 -14.26
C MET A 1 -1.18 11.04 -12.99
N SER A 2 -1.74 10.75 -11.83
CA SER A 2 -1.10 10.98 -10.53
C SER A 2 -0.83 9.65 -9.81
N ASP A 3 0.39 9.47 -9.29
CA ASP A 3 0.68 8.47 -8.25
C ASP A 3 0.51 9.10 -6.84
N GLN A 4 0.55 8.29 -5.76
CA GLN A 4 0.56 8.80 -4.38
C GLN A 4 1.99 8.94 -3.81
N GLY A 5 3.02 8.86 -4.66
CA GLY A 5 4.40 9.05 -4.28
C GLY A 5 4.64 10.47 -3.79
N SER A 6 5.53 10.64 -2.81
CA SER A 6 5.88 11.95 -2.25
C SER A 6 6.44 12.94 -3.28
N THR A 7 6.95 12.44 -4.41
CA THR A 7 7.44 13.22 -5.55
C THR A 7 6.32 13.81 -6.40
N ASN A 8 5.15 13.19 -6.44
CA ASN A 8 4.08 13.60 -7.35
C ASN A 8 3.33 14.88 -6.94
N PRO A 9 3.12 15.20 -5.65
CA PRO A 9 2.65 16.52 -5.25
C PRO A 9 3.58 17.64 -5.73
N VAL A 10 4.91 17.42 -5.68
CA VAL A 10 5.91 18.38 -6.15
C VAL A 10 5.85 18.50 -7.68
N PHE A 11 5.78 17.36 -8.39
CA PHE A 11 5.65 17.34 -9.84
C PHE A 11 4.37 18.03 -10.31
N ASN A 12 3.21 17.71 -9.73
CA ASN A 12 1.94 18.34 -10.08
C ASN A 12 1.95 19.85 -9.80
N LYS A 13 2.62 20.28 -8.72
CA LYS A 13 2.83 21.70 -8.45
C LYS A 13 3.67 22.36 -9.55
N GLN A 14 4.82 21.78 -9.90
CA GLN A 14 5.68 22.29 -10.97
C GLN A 14 4.97 22.30 -12.33
N LEU A 15 4.18 21.27 -12.63
CA LEU A 15 3.39 21.20 -13.86
C LEU A 15 2.28 22.26 -13.88
N SER A 16 1.62 22.50 -12.74
CA SER A 16 0.62 23.56 -12.60
C SER A 16 1.25 24.94 -12.77
N GLU A 17 2.42 25.18 -12.18
CA GLU A 17 3.18 26.43 -12.33
C GLU A 17 3.61 26.62 -13.80
N LEU A 18 4.16 25.58 -14.42
CA LEU A 18 4.55 25.61 -15.83
C LEU A 18 3.34 25.91 -16.73
N LYS A 19 2.19 25.26 -16.48
CA LYS A 19 0.96 25.49 -17.24
C LYS A 19 0.50 26.94 -17.08
N GLN A 20 0.47 27.48 -15.87
CA GLN A 20 0.09 28.88 -15.63
C GLN A 20 0.97 29.86 -16.40
N THR A 21 2.27 29.59 -16.50
CA THR A 21 3.20 30.42 -17.28
C THR A 21 2.99 30.29 -18.79
N LEU A 22 2.65 29.10 -19.28
CA LEU A 22 2.53 28.84 -20.73
C LEU A 22 1.16 29.17 -21.32
N MET A 23 0.06 29.08 -20.55
CA MET A 23 -1.29 29.32 -21.08
C MET A 23 -1.47 30.69 -21.77
N PRO A 24 -0.92 31.80 -21.25
CA PRO A 24 -0.98 33.10 -21.94
C PRO A 24 -0.27 33.13 -23.30
N GLU A 25 0.73 32.27 -23.52
CA GLU A 25 1.48 32.19 -24.78
C GLU A 25 0.81 31.28 -25.82
N VAL A 26 -0.01 30.33 -25.37
CA VAL A 26 -0.59 29.28 -26.21
C VAL A 26 -2.03 29.57 -26.61
N ILE A 27 -2.77 30.35 -25.81
CA ILE A 27 -4.18 30.65 -26.06
C ILE A 27 -4.31 32.08 -26.57
N GLU A 28 -4.85 32.21 -27.79
CA GLU A 28 -5.16 33.51 -28.38
C GLU A 28 -6.13 34.31 -27.50
N SER A 29 -5.90 35.62 -27.39
CA SER A 29 -6.75 36.53 -26.59
C SER A 29 -6.93 36.10 -25.13
N TRP A 30 -5.91 35.50 -24.52
CA TRP A 30 -5.95 35.03 -23.12
C TRP A 30 -6.49 36.08 -22.14
N ASP A 31 -6.08 37.35 -22.29
CA ASP A 31 -6.49 38.45 -21.41
C ASP A 31 -7.96 38.88 -21.59
N GLU A 32 -8.60 38.50 -22.69
CA GLU A 32 -10.01 38.79 -23.00
C GLU A 32 -10.95 37.71 -22.44
N LEU A 33 -10.40 36.59 -21.95
CA LEU A 33 -11.18 35.51 -21.36
C LEU A 33 -11.68 35.89 -19.95
N SER A 34 -12.90 35.47 -19.64
CA SER A 34 -13.47 35.60 -18.29
C SER A 34 -12.59 34.89 -17.25
N ASP A 35 -12.61 35.36 -16.00
CA ASP A 35 -11.86 34.72 -14.90
C ASP A 35 -12.27 33.25 -14.73
N GLU A 36 -13.55 32.94 -14.90
CA GLU A 36 -14.09 31.58 -14.84
C GLU A 36 -13.50 30.69 -15.94
N THR A 37 -13.45 31.20 -17.18
CA THR A 37 -12.86 30.50 -18.32
C THR A 37 -11.35 30.30 -18.13
N ARG A 38 -10.62 31.32 -17.68
CA ARG A 38 -9.18 31.22 -17.41
C ARG A 38 -8.88 30.17 -16.35
N VAL A 39 -9.66 30.12 -15.28
CA VAL A 39 -9.56 29.07 -14.25
C VAL A 39 -9.89 27.69 -14.84
N GLN A 40 -10.96 27.58 -15.63
CA GLN A 40 -11.37 26.31 -16.24
C GLN A 40 -10.30 25.72 -17.16
N VAL A 41 -9.69 26.56 -18.01
CA VAL A 41 -8.66 26.12 -18.97
C VAL A 41 -7.31 25.88 -18.27
N SER A 42 -7.00 26.62 -17.21
CA SER A 42 -5.81 26.41 -16.39
C SER A 42 -5.89 25.15 -15.52
N THR A 43 -7.09 24.68 -15.18
CA THR A 43 -7.27 23.53 -14.28
C THR A 43 -6.66 22.26 -14.86
N ILE A 44 -5.97 21.49 -14.01
CA ILE A 44 -5.45 20.15 -14.35
C ILE A 44 -6.30 19.12 -13.62
N SER A 45 -6.97 18.26 -14.39
CA SER A 45 -7.66 17.10 -13.82
C SER A 45 -6.65 15.99 -13.54
N SER A 46 -6.56 15.60 -12.27
CA SER A 46 -5.69 14.51 -11.82
C SER A 46 -6.46 13.21 -11.72
N TYR A 47 -6.10 12.24 -12.57
CA TYR A 47 -6.66 10.90 -12.54
C TYR A 47 -5.65 9.91 -11.96
N PHE A 48 -6.14 8.99 -11.11
CA PHE A 48 -5.31 7.97 -10.49
C PHE A 48 -5.05 6.80 -11.44
N CYS A 49 -3.78 6.44 -11.61
CA CYS A 49 -3.37 5.37 -12.51
C CYS A 49 -3.92 4.00 -12.10
N LYS A 50 -4.56 3.30 -13.05
CA LYS A 50 -5.26 2.03 -12.76
C LYS A 50 -4.32 0.86 -12.57
N MET A 51 -3.10 0.92 -13.12
CA MET A 51 -2.06 -0.06 -12.84
C MET A 51 -1.63 -0.07 -11.36
N HIS A 52 -1.67 1.08 -10.67
CA HIS A 52 -1.33 1.15 -9.25
C HIS A 52 -2.37 0.49 -8.36
N ILE A 53 -3.62 0.33 -8.83
CA ILE A 53 -4.63 -0.44 -8.10
C ILE A 53 -4.14 -1.88 -7.89
N PHE A 54 -3.56 -2.51 -8.92
CA PHE A 54 -3.01 -3.86 -8.81
C PHE A 54 -1.82 -3.95 -7.85
N VAL A 55 -0.86 -3.01 -7.92
CA VAL A 55 0.28 -2.98 -6.98
C VAL A 55 -0.21 -3.00 -5.54
N ASN A 56 -1.14 -2.10 -5.25
CA ASN A 56 -1.61 -1.88 -3.90
C ASN A 56 -2.56 -3.00 -3.46
N MET A 57 -3.30 -3.61 -4.38
CA MET A 57 -4.06 -4.83 -4.14
C MET A 57 -3.11 -5.95 -3.75
N ALA A 58 -2.07 -6.24 -4.54
CA ALA A 58 -1.11 -7.31 -4.22
C ALA A 58 -0.45 -7.11 -2.84
N SER A 59 -0.09 -5.88 -2.49
CA SER A 59 0.47 -5.58 -1.16
C SER A 59 -0.53 -5.76 -0.02
N GLU A 60 -1.82 -5.48 -0.23
CA GLU A 60 -2.84 -5.69 0.80
C GLU A 60 -3.24 -7.16 0.90
N VAL A 61 -3.31 -7.84 -0.24
CA VAL A 61 -3.56 -9.27 -0.35
C VAL A 61 -2.52 -10.08 0.41
N ASP A 62 -1.24 -9.71 0.36
CA ASP A 62 -0.20 -10.34 1.17
C ASP A 62 -0.49 -10.24 2.69
N LYS A 63 -1.01 -9.10 3.16
CA LYS A 63 -1.41 -8.94 4.57
C LYS A 63 -2.63 -9.79 4.90
N CYS A 64 -3.62 -9.85 4.00
CA CYS A 64 -4.79 -10.71 4.15
C CYS A 64 -4.41 -12.19 4.19
N LEU A 65 -3.44 -12.61 3.39
CA LEU A 65 -2.88 -13.96 3.42
C LEU A 65 -2.14 -14.24 4.74
N SER A 66 -1.34 -13.32 5.24
CA SER A 66 -0.72 -13.46 6.57
C SER A 66 -1.78 -13.58 7.68
N LEU A 67 -2.86 -12.79 7.61
CA LEU A 67 -3.97 -12.90 8.56
C LEU A 67 -4.67 -14.26 8.45
N PHE A 68 -4.95 -14.70 7.23
CA PHE A 68 -5.51 -16.03 6.96
C PHE A 68 -4.63 -17.14 7.54
N GLU A 69 -3.34 -17.17 7.19
CA GLU A 69 -2.38 -18.18 7.63
C GLU A 69 -2.29 -18.25 9.15
N ASN A 70 -2.20 -17.11 9.84
CA ASN A 70 -2.16 -17.04 11.30
C ASN A 70 -3.47 -17.48 11.98
N ASN A 71 -4.61 -17.39 11.28
CA ASN A 71 -5.89 -17.83 11.81
C ASN A 71 -6.13 -19.33 11.63
N ILE A 72 -5.47 -19.97 10.65
CA ILE A 72 -5.63 -21.40 10.36
C ILE A 72 -4.52 -22.27 10.95
N ALA A 73 -3.33 -21.71 11.18
CA ALA A 73 -2.21 -22.45 11.71
C ALA A 73 -1.23 -21.54 12.48
N CYS A 74 -0.42 -22.16 13.34
CA CYS A 74 0.74 -21.54 13.97
C CYS A 74 2.03 -22.28 13.59
N GLY A 75 3.17 -21.62 13.75
CA GLY A 75 4.47 -22.15 13.33
C GLY A 75 5.07 -21.38 12.15
N ARG A 76 6.29 -21.77 11.75
CA ARG A 76 7.06 -21.05 10.72
C ARG A 76 7.88 -22.04 9.90
N ASN A 77 8.19 -21.66 8.66
CA ASN A 77 9.17 -22.38 7.87
C ASN A 77 10.57 -22.10 8.41
N PRO A 78 11.31 -23.12 8.90
CA PRO A 78 12.64 -22.94 9.50
C PRO A 78 13.71 -22.50 8.49
N PHE A 79 13.47 -22.70 7.20
CA PHE A 79 14.38 -22.34 6.11
C PHE A 79 14.08 -20.97 5.48
N ALA A 80 13.07 -20.24 5.99
CA ALA A 80 12.68 -18.96 5.42
C ALA A 80 13.62 -17.81 5.84
N PHE A 81 14.32 -17.21 4.87
CA PHE A 81 15.24 -16.08 5.10
C PHE A 81 14.56 -14.73 5.39
N ASN A 82 13.29 -14.57 5.03
CA ASN A 82 12.52 -13.34 5.27
C ASN A 82 11.09 -13.70 5.68
N LEU A 83 10.64 -13.14 6.80
CA LEU A 83 9.33 -13.37 7.41
C LEU A 83 8.38 -12.16 7.26
N SER A 84 8.76 -11.17 6.44
CA SER A 84 7.94 -9.96 6.24
C SER A 84 6.73 -10.17 5.33
N GLU A 85 6.72 -11.24 4.54
CA GLU A 85 5.67 -11.61 3.57
C GLU A 85 4.93 -12.87 4.05
N SER A 86 3.70 -13.07 3.58
CA SER A 86 2.93 -14.31 3.85
C SER A 86 3.62 -15.55 3.29
N GLY A 87 3.31 -16.72 3.83
CA GLY A 87 3.80 -18.01 3.36
C GLY A 87 3.40 -18.31 1.92
N ALA A 88 2.18 -18.02 1.51
CA ALA A 88 1.72 -18.18 0.13
C ALA A 88 2.48 -17.26 -0.86
N THR A 89 2.68 -15.98 -0.51
CA THR A 89 3.50 -15.06 -1.31
C THR A 89 4.96 -15.50 -1.36
N ARG A 90 5.53 -15.88 -0.21
CA ARG A 90 6.89 -16.42 -0.10
C ARG A 90 7.06 -17.63 -1.01
N LEU A 91 6.19 -18.63 -0.88
CA LEU A 91 6.18 -19.86 -1.69
C LEU A 91 6.16 -19.54 -3.17
N THR A 92 5.26 -18.65 -3.59
CA THR A 92 5.15 -18.22 -4.99
C THR A 92 6.48 -17.63 -5.47
N ARG A 93 7.04 -16.69 -4.71
CA ARG A 93 8.27 -15.97 -5.04
C ARG A 93 9.49 -16.89 -5.03
N THR A 94 9.66 -17.75 -4.02
CA THR A 94 10.81 -18.66 -3.87
C THR A 94 10.76 -19.77 -4.92
N THR A 95 9.59 -20.31 -5.23
CA THR A 95 9.41 -21.32 -6.28
C THR A 95 9.78 -20.74 -7.63
N CYS A 96 9.24 -19.57 -8.00
CA CYS A 96 9.63 -18.92 -9.25
C CYS A 96 11.12 -18.55 -9.27
N LYS A 97 11.68 -18.04 -8.17
CA LYS A 97 13.13 -17.74 -8.09
C LYS A 97 13.99 -18.99 -8.29
N GLY A 98 13.57 -20.13 -7.73
CA GLY A 98 14.30 -21.39 -7.77
C GLY A 98 14.12 -22.17 -9.07
N LEU A 99 12.92 -22.17 -9.65
CA LEU A 99 12.51 -23.16 -10.66
C LEU A 99 12.10 -22.58 -12.03
N SER A 100 12.02 -21.25 -12.18
CA SER A 100 11.78 -20.63 -13.50
C SER A 100 13.05 -20.56 -14.37
N LEU A 101 12.86 -20.61 -15.69
CA LEU A 101 13.93 -20.34 -16.66
C LEU A 101 14.36 -18.87 -16.59
N GLY A 102 15.65 -18.60 -16.38
CA GLY A 102 16.16 -17.24 -16.14
C GLY A 102 15.96 -16.74 -14.69
N GLY A 103 15.61 -17.64 -13.77
CA GLY A 103 15.54 -17.40 -12.33
C GLY A 103 16.93 -17.19 -11.70
N CYS A 104 17.09 -17.57 -10.43
CA CYS A 104 18.38 -17.47 -9.76
C CYS A 104 19.32 -18.61 -10.19
N GLU A 105 20.18 -18.40 -11.18
CA GLU A 105 21.10 -19.44 -11.66
C GLU A 105 22.15 -19.88 -10.61
N LYS A 106 22.40 -19.08 -9.58
CA LYS A 106 23.35 -19.41 -8.50
C LYS A 106 22.76 -20.32 -7.41
N SER A 107 21.45 -20.25 -7.17
CA SER A 107 20.80 -20.93 -6.03
C SER A 107 19.55 -21.71 -6.44
N GLY A 108 19.14 -21.61 -7.70
CA GLY A 108 18.00 -22.30 -8.29
C GLY A 108 18.43 -23.36 -9.28
N VAL A 109 17.45 -24.12 -9.75
CA VAL A 109 17.58 -25.32 -10.59
C VAL A 109 16.57 -25.32 -11.73
N GLY A 110 16.15 -24.12 -12.18
CA GLY A 110 15.09 -23.96 -13.19
C GLY A 110 15.34 -24.64 -14.53
N GLY A 111 16.61 -24.76 -14.96
CA GLY A 111 16.96 -25.56 -16.14
C GLY A 111 16.63 -27.04 -15.96
N HIS A 112 17.09 -27.64 -14.86
CA HIS A 112 16.82 -29.05 -14.52
C HIS A 112 15.33 -29.32 -14.32
N PHE A 113 14.61 -28.41 -13.66
CA PHE A 113 13.16 -28.54 -13.49
C PHE A 113 12.42 -28.48 -14.83
N SER A 114 12.87 -27.63 -15.75
CA SER A 114 12.28 -27.55 -17.09
C SER A 114 12.52 -28.84 -17.89
N THR A 115 13.71 -29.44 -17.80
CA THR A 115 14.00 -30.75 -18.39
C THR A 115 13.10 -31.83 -17.79
N PHE A 116 12.93 -31.85 -16.46
CA PHE A 116 12.05 -32.79 -15.76
C PHE A 116 10.58 -32.69 -16.23
N LEU A 117 10.07 -31.47 -16.43
CA LEU A 117 8.74 -31.27 -16.99
C LEU A 117 8.65 -31.71 -18.45
N GLN A 118 9.69 -31.44 -19.25
CA GLN A 118 9.74 -31.83 -20.65
C GLN A 118 9.72 -33.36 -20.82
N GLU A 119 10.43 -34.12 -19.98
CA GLU A 119 10.38 -35.59 -19.97
C GLU A 119 8.97 -36.12 -19.67
N LYS A 120 8.18 -35.37 -18.88
CA LYS A 120 6.77 -35.65 -18.60
C LYS A 120 5.80 -35.12 -19.66
N GLY A 121 6.30 -34.51 -20.74
CA GLY A 121 5.46 -33.89 -21.77
C GLY A 121 4.70 -32.64 -21.30
N LYS A 122 5.16 -31.98 -20.23
CA LYS A 122 4.52 -30.80 -19.64
C LYS A 122 5.27 -29.51 -19.96
N LYS A 123 4.53 -28.42 -20.08
CA LYS A 123 5.10 -27.06 -20.25
C LYS A 123 5.43 -26.45 -18.89
N ASN A 124 6.59 -25.80 -18.77
CA ASN A 124 6.90 -24.97 -17.61
C ASN A 124 6.13 -23.64 -17.69
N TYR A 125 5.24 -23.41 -16.71
CA TYR A 125 4.42 -22.20 -16.62
C TYR A 125 4.99 -21.15 -15.65
N LEU A 126 6.07 -21.48 -14.94
CA LEU A 126 6.71 -20.59 -13.98
C LEU A 126 7.42 -19.44 -14.69
N LEU A 127 7.21 -18.23 -14.19
CA LEU A 127 7.79 -17.00 -14.72
C LEU A 127 8.88 -16.44 -13.81
N THR A 128 9.76 -15.61 -14.38
CA THR A 128 10.78 -14.91 -13.61
C THR A 128 10.20 -13.70 -12.88
N PHE A 129 10.43 -13.62 -11.57
CA PHE A 129 10.00 -12.48 -10.73
C PHE A 129 10.79 -11.17 -10.98
N ARG A 130 11.69 -11.13 -11.98
CA ARG A 130 12.49 -9.93 -12.30
C ARG A 130 11.75 -9.08 -13.33
N GLY A 131 11.58 -7.79 -13.04
CA GLY A 131 11.12 -6.79 -14.01
C GLY A 131 9.60 -6.63 -14.19
N HIS A 132 8.78 -7.56 -13.68
CA HIS A 132 7.32 -7.54 -13.88
C HIS A 132 6.57 -7.41 -12.54
N ARG A 133 5.89 -6.28 -12.32
CA ARG A 133 5.47 -5.86 -10.96
C ARG A 133 3.97 -5.96 -10.63
N PHE A 134 3.08 -6.02 -11.62
CA PHE A 134 1.68 -5.61 -11.38
C PHE A 134 0.68 -6.76 -11.22
N ASN A 135 0.71 -7.78 -12.10
CA ASN A 135 -0.17 -8.95 -12.02
C ASN A 135 0.57 -10.27 -11.77
N HIS A 136 1.90 -10.21 -11.61
CA HIS A 136 2.72 -11.41 -11.56
C HIS A 136 2.45 -12.28 -10.34
N LEU A 137 2.10 -11.70 -9.19
CA LEU A 137 1.79 -12.49 -7.99
C LEU A 137 0.65 -13.47 -8.24
N PHE A 138 -0.47 -12.98 -8.79
CA PHE A 138 -1.69 -13.76 -9.02
C PHE A 138 -1.44 -14.88 -10.05
N TYR A 139 -0.93 -14.54 -11.23
CA TYR A 139 -0.60 -15.54 -12.25
C TYR A 139 0.45 -16.55 -11.77
N ALA A 140 1.54 -16.08 -11.15
CA ALA A 140 2.61 -16.96 -10.71
C ALA A 140 2.14 -17.91 -9.61
N ALA A 141 1.27 -17.48 -8.71
CA ALA A 141 0.67 -18.35 -7.70
C ALA A 141 -0.16 -19.46 -8.36
N GLY A 142 -0.96 -19.13 -9.38
CA GLY A 142 -1.67 -20.13 -10.19
C GLY A 142 -0.74 -21.12 -10.89
N ALA A 143 0.36 -20.63 -11.48
CA ALA A 143 1.37 -21.49 -12.11
C ALA A 143 2.10 -22.40 -11.09
N VAL A 144 2.41 -21.89 -9.90
CA VAL A 144 3.01 -22.68 -8.82
C VAL A 144 2.03 -23.74 -8.32
N TYR A 145 0.76 -23.40 -8.16
CA TYR A 145 -0.27 -24.37 -7.78
C TYR A 145 -0.42 -25.49 -8.81
N HIS A 146 -0.48 -25.14 -10.10
CA HIS A 146 -0.53 -26.13 -11.20
C HIS A 146 0.67 -27.09 -11.17
N HIS A 147 1.85 -26.58 -10.85
CA HIS A 147 3.08 -27.37 -10.78
C HIS A 147 3.35 -27.98 -9.40
N ALA A 148 2.47 -27.82 -8.41
CA ALA A 148 2.77 -28.17 -7.01
C ALA A 148 3.20 -29.64 -6.83
N SER A 149 2.49 -30.58 -7.44
CA SER A 149 2.85 -32.00 -7.41
C SER A 149 4.16 -32.31 -8.12
N ASP A 150 4.43 -31.62 -9.24
CA ASP A 150 5.66 -31.80 -10.01
C ASP A 150 6.86 -31.21 -9.26
N VAL A 151 6.71 -30.06 -8.61
CA VAL A 151 7.72 -29.44 -7.75
C VAL A 151 8.06 -30.33 -6.57
N SER A 152 7.04 -30.83 -5.86
CA SER A 152 7.23 -31.74 -4.72
C SER A 152 7.96 -33.02 -5.16
N SER A 153 7.52 -33.64 -6.26
CA SER A 153 8.15 -34.83 -6.84
C SER A 153 9.60 -34.58 -7.26
N PHE A 154 9.88 -33.44 -7.89
CA PHE A 154 11.22 -33.09 -8.34
C PHE A 154 12.17 -32.84 -7.16
N LEU A 155 11.75 -32.02 -6.18
CA LEU A 155 12.59 -31.66 -5.04
C LEU A 155 12.82 -32.82 -4.07
N SER A 156 11.87 -33.75 -3.95
CA SER A 156 12.05 -34.96 -3.13
C SER A 156 13.17 -35.86 -3.65
N ASN A 157 13.49 -35.78 -4.95
CA ASN A 157 14.58 -36.53 -5.57
C ASN A 157 15.86 -35.68 -5.75
N TRP A 158 15.85 -34.41 -5.34
CA TRP A 158 16.97 -33.51 -5.54
C TRP A 158 18.06 -33.74 -4.50
N VAL A 159 19.26 -34.09 -4.96
CA VAL A 159 20.40 -34.35 -4.08
C VAL A 159 20.95 -33.03 -3.53
N ASN A 160 21.10 -32.94 -2.20
CA ASN A 160 21.67 -31.78 -1.48
C ASN A 160 20.98 -30.43 -1.78
N PRO A 161 19.68 -30.26 -1.45
CA PRO A 161 18.99 -29.00 -1.63
C PRO A 161 19.62 -27.90 -0.74
N ASN A 162 19.82 -26.72 -1.30
CA ASN A 162 20.14 -25.54 -0.49
C ASN A 162 18.89 -25.03 0.25
N ASP A 163 19.05 -24.07 1.15
CA ASP A 163 17.94 -23.59 1.99
C ASP A 163 16.80 -22.93 1.19
N LEU A 164 17.08 -22.37 0.00
CA LEU A 164 16.01 -21.90 -0.89
C LEU A 164 15.12 -23.07 -1.34
N LEU A 165 15.73 -24.17 -1.78
CA LEU A 165 14.99 -25.36 -2.24
C LEU A 165 14.33 -26.10 -1.08
N LYS A 166 14.97 -26.17 0.08
CA LYS A 166 14.35 -26.70 1.32
C LYS A 166 13.13 -25.87 1.73
N SER A 167 13.24 -24.54 1.67
CA SER A 167 12.12 -23.64 1.96
C SER A 167 10.94 -23.87 1.00
N VAL A 168 11.21 -24.02 -0.31
CA VAL A 168 10.16 -24.35 -1.30
C VAL A 168 9.54 -25.72 -1.03
N HIS A 169 10.34 -26.75 -0.78
CA HIS A 169 9.85 -28.11 -0.53
C HIS A 169 9.02 -28.21 0.75
N PHE A 170 9.40 -27.47 1.80
CA PHE A 170 8.59 -27.31 2.99
C PHE A 170 7.27 -26.61 2.65
N ASP A 171 7.33 -25.38 2.12
CA ASP A 171 6.14 -24.55 1.90
C ASP A 171 5.13 -25.18 0.92
N ILE A 172 5.59 -25.90 -0.12
CA ILE A 172 4.70 -26.55 -1.11
C ILE A 172 3.94 -27.74 -0.52
N SER A 173 4.37 -28.26 0.63
CA SER A 173 3.72 -29.37 1.32
C SER A 173 2.64 -28.89 2.30
N GLU A 174 2.58 -27.58 2.56
CA GLU A 174 1.70 -26.98 3.56
C GLU A 174 0.35 -26.56 2.96
N LYS A 175 -0.73 -27.11 3.53
CA LYS A 175 -2.10 -26.84 3.08
C LYS A 175 -2.49 -25.37 3.22
N SER A 176 -2.01 -24.69 4.26
CA SER A 176 -2.23 -23.26 4.47
C SER A 176 -1.69 -22.43 3.31
N PHE A 177 -0.46 -22.70 2.88
CA PHE A 177 0.17 -21.96 1.79
C PHE A 177 -0.38 -22.39 0.42
N LEU A 178 -0.63 -23.70 0.23
CA LEU A 178 -1.24 -24.22 -1.01
C LEU A 178 -2.64 -23.64 -1.27
N SER A 179 -3.49 -23.55 -0.25
CA SER A 179 -4.83 -22.95 -0.39
C SER A 179 -4.74 -21.45 -0.67
N GLY A 180 -3.79 -20.74 -0.06
CA GLY A 180 -3.50 -19.34 -0.36
C GLY A 180 -3.06 -19.11 -1.81
N ILE A 181 -2.13 -19.90 -2.35
CA ILE A 181 -1.70 -19.76 -3.76
C ILE A 181 -2.79 -20.18 -4.75
N ARG A 182 -3.65 -21.16 -4.39
CA ARG A 182 -4.83 -21.51 -5.19
C ARG A 182 -5.80 -20.34 -5.26
N ALA A 183 -6.09 -19.71 -4.13
CA ALA A 183 -6.93 -18.51 -4.07
C ALA A 183 -6.37 -17.39 -4.96
N LEU A 184 -5.06 -17.11 -4.88
CA LEU A 184 -4.41 -16.13 -5.76
C LEU A 184 -4.53 -16.48 -7.26
N GLY A 185 -4.39 -17.76 -7.62
CA GLY A 185 -4.58 -18.20 -9.00
C GLY A 185 -6.02 -18.06 -9.50
N ILE A 186 -7.01 -18.32 -8.64
CA ILE A 186 -8.43 -18.09 -8.96
C ILE A 186 -8.68 -16.59 -9.20
N ILE A 187 -8.10 -15.73 -8.34
CA ILE A 187 -8.16 -14.26 -8.50
C ILE A 187 -7.52 -13.83 -9.83
N ASP A 188 -6.42 -14.45 -10.26
CA ASP A 188 -5.83 -14.18 -11.59
C ASP A 188 -6.83 -14.43 -12.72
N LYS A 189 -7.41 -15.62 -12.74
CA LYS A 189 -8.28 -16.08 -13.83
C LYS A 189 -9.60 -15.33 -13.88
N LEU A 190 -10.19 -15.00 -12.73
CA LEU A 190 -11.55 -14.49 -12.64
C LEU A 190 -11.63 -12.98 -12.37
N ILE A 191 -10.57 -12.36 -11.84
CA ILE A 191 -10.57 -10.95 -11.43
C ILE A 191 -9.45 -10.16 -12.10
N THR A 192 -8.19 -10.40 -11.73
CA THR A 192 -7.09 -9.48 -12.08
C THR A 192 -6.67 -9.56 -13.54
N GLY A 193 -6.67 -10.76 -14.14
CA GLY A 193 -6.44 -10.95 -15.56
C GLY A 193 -7.53 -10.30 -16.44
N PRO A 194 -8.83 -10.60 -16.21
CA PRO A 194 -9.93 -9.89 -16.87
C PRO A 194 -9.90 -8.36 -16.68
N LEU A 195 -9.69 -7.88 -15.45
CA LEU A 195 -9.61 -6.44 -15.16
C LEU A 195 -8.49 -5.75 -15.94
N TRP A 196 -7.32 -6.40 -16.06
CA TRP A 196 -6.20 -5.87 -16.83
C TRP A 196 -6.55 -5.70 -18.31
N ARG A 197 -7.24 -6.69 -18.89
CA ARG A 197 -7.72 -6.60 -20.28
C ARG A 197 -8.73 -5.47 -20.48
N HIS A 198 -9.61 -5.20 -19.52
CA HIS A 198 -10.47 -4.01 -19.58
C HIS A 198 -9.67 -2.71 -19.53
N ILE A 199 -8.65 -2.65 -18.68
CA ILE A 199 -7.79 -1.46 -18.56
C ILE A 199 -6.99 -1.21 -19.84
N GLU A 200 -6.50 -2.26 -20.50
CA GLU A 200 -5.77 -2.16 -21.77
C GLU A 200 -6.67 -1.82 -22.97
N SER A 201 -7.93 -2.24 -22.94
CA SER A 201 -8.88 -2.02 -24.05
C SER A 201 -9.71 -0.74 -23.95
N ALA A 202 -9.79 -0.12 -22.77
CA ALA A 202 -10.49 1.14 -22.59
C ALA A 202 -9.78 2.30 -23.31
N ASN A 203 -10.56 3.17 -23.97
CA ASN A 203 -10.01 4.28 -24.75
C ASN A 203 -9.49 5.39 -23.83
N ASN A 204 -10.23 5.67 -22.76
CA ASN A 204 -9.84 6.65 -21.77
C ASN A 204 -10.13 6.18 -20.34
N ILE A 205 -9.62 6.92 -19.36
CA ILE A 205 -9.72 6.54 -17.95
C ILE A 205 -11.15 6.51 -17.38
N LEU A 206 -12.09 7.30 -17.92
CA LEU A 206 -13.47 7.37 -17.45
C LEU A 206 -14.33 6.21 -17.96
N ASP A 207 -13.96 5.60 -19.09
CA ASP A 207 -14.62 4.38 -19.62
C ASP A 207 -14.56 3.21 -18.62
N LEU A 208 -13.65 3.30 -17.64
CA LEU A 208 -13.50 2.29 -16.60
C LEU A 208 -14.47 2.46 -15.43
N ASN A 209 -15.26 3.53 -15.34
CA ASN A 209 -16.21 3.73 -14.22
C ASN A 209 -17.18 2.54 -14.05
N PRO A 210 -17.85 2.03 -15.11
CA PRO A 210 -18.74 0.89 -14.96
C PRO A 210 -17.99 -0.38 -14.52
N ILE A 211 -16.80 -0.59 -15.06
CA ILE A 211 -15.95 -1.75 -14.74
C ILE A 211 -15.53 -1.73 -13.26
N LEU A 212 -15.14 -0.56 -12.75
CA LEU A 212 -14.77 -0.37 -11.35
C LEU A 212 -15.97 -0.57 -10.42
N LEU A 213 -17.16 -0.14 -10.84
CA LEU A 213 -18.39 -0.35 -10.09
C LEU A 213 -18.76 -1.85 -10.03
N THR A 214 -18.71 -2.56 -11.16
CA THR A 214 -18.92 -4.02 -11.21
C THR A 214 -17.94 -4.75 -10.30
N LEU A 215 -16.65 -4.40 -10.36
CA LEU A 215 -15.62 -4.99 -9.51
C LEU A 215 -15.90 -4.71 -8.02
N LYS A 216 -16.27 -3.48 -7.66
CA LYS A 216 -16.62 -3.11 -6.28
C LYS A 216 -17.76 -3.99 -5.76
N THR A 217 -18.86 -4.07 -6.51
CA THR A 217 -20.03 -4.86 -6.13
C THR A 217 -19.69 -6.34 -5.94
N LYS A 218 -18.92 -6.92 -6.88
CA LYS A 218 -18.51 -8.33 -6.80
C LYS A 218 -17.54 -8.62 -5.66
N LEU A 219 -16.57 -7.75 -5.41
CA LEU A 219 -15.68 -7.90 -4.25
C LEU A 219 -16.44 -7.78 -2.92
N GLU A 220 -17.48 -6.95 -2.85
CA GLU A 220 -18.34 -6.85 -1.67
C GLU A 220 -19.16 -8.14 -1.46
N GLU A 221 -19.72 -8.72 -2.52
CA GLU A 221 -20.38 -10.04 -2.46
C GLU A 221 -19.40 -11.13 -2.00
N PHE A 222 -18.23 -11.23 -2.65
CA PHE A 222 -17.24 -12.27 -2.37
C PHE A 222 -16.55 -12.13 -1.01
N SER A 223 -16.46 -10.90 -0.47
CA SER A 223 -15.95 -10.69 0.90
C SER A 223 -16.85 -11.31 1.96
N LYS A 224 -18.14 -11.49 1.66
CA LYS A 224 -19.13 -12.13 2.54
C LYS A 224 -19.14 -13.64 2.33
N ASN A 225 -19.22 -14.05 1.06
CA ASN A 225 -19.22 -15.46 0.65
C ASN A 225 -18.53 -15.63 -0.70
N ALA A 226 -17.33 -16.23 -0.69
CA ALA A 226 -16.54 -16.46 -1.91
C ALA A 226 -16.84 -17.80 -2.61
N HIS A 227 -17.85 -18.56 -2.18
CA HIS A 227 -18.21 -19.83 -2.83
C HIS A 227 -18.44 -19.69 -4.34
N PRO A 228 -19.17 -18.68 -4.86
CA PRO A 228 -19.36 -18.54 -6.31
C PRO A 228 -18.05 -18.35 -7.06
N LEU A 229 -17.08 -17.63 -6.46
CA LEU A 229 -15.77 -17.40 -7.04
C LEU A 229 -14.95 -18.71 -7.06
N LEU A 230 -15.01 -19.50 -5.98
CA LEU A 230 -14.41 -20.84 -5.92
C LEU A 230 -15.02 -21.79 -6.96
N SER A 231 -16.32 -21.66 -7.26
CA SER A 231 -17.02 -22.43 -8.29
C SER A 231 -16.77 -21.96 -9.73
N GLY A 232 -15.94 -20.93 -9.94
CA GLY A 232 -15.59 -20.45 -11.28
C GLY A 232 -16.46 -19.32 -11.83
N THR A 233 -17.25 -18.65 -10.99
CA THR A 233 -18.12 -17.54 -11.44
C THR A 233 -17.27 -16.31 -11.77
N PRO A 234 -17.29 -15.79 -13.02
CA PRO A 234 -16.56 -14.57 -13.39
C PRO A 234 -17.09 -13.32 -12.69
N VAL A 235 -16.20 -12.34 -12.48
CA VAL A 235 -16.59 -10.97 -12.11
C VAL A 235 -17.22 -10.23 -13.28
N PHE A 236 -16.63 -10.36 -14.47
CA PHE A 236 -17.01 -9.65 -15.68
C PHE A 236 -17.61 -10.64 -16.68
N SER A 237 -18.93 -10.62 -16.84
CA SER A 237 -19.68 -11.55 -17.69
C SER A 237 -19.35 -11.47 -19.17
N GLU A 238 -18.95 -10.28 -19.62
CA GLU A 238 -18.65 -9.90 -20.99
C GLU A 238 -17.26 -10.35 -21.44
N MET A 239 -16.39 -10.74 -20.51
CA MET A 239 -15.01 -11.14 -20.81
C MET A 239 -14.86 -12.65 -20.96
N ILE A 240 -14.20 -13.06 -22.03
CA ILE A 240 -13.85 -14.47 -22.25
C ILE A 240 -12.78 -14.86 -21.21
N ILE A 241 -13.09 -15.84 -20.36
CA ILE A 241 -12.10 -16.45 -19.47
C ILE A 241 -11.27 -17.45 -20.25
N HIS A 242 -9.95 -17.34 -20.17
CA HIS A 242 -9.04 -18.29 -20.81
C HIS A 242 -8.93 -19.56 -19.94
N LYS A 243 -9.52 -20.66 -20.41
CA LYS A 243 -9.48 -21.98 -19.76
C LYS A 243 -8.27 -22.78 -20.24
N ASP A 244 -7.09 -22.43 -19.72
CA ASP A 244 -5.83 -23.15 -19.96
C ASP A 244 -5.57 -24.22 -18.89
N ASP A 245 -4.45 -24.94 -18.99
CA ASP A 245 -4.08 -26.01 -18.04
C ASP A 245 -4.01 -25.52 -16.58
N ILE A 246 -3.68 -24.24 -16.37
CA ILE A 246 -3.67 -23.62 -15.05
C ILE A 246 -5.10 -23.47 -14.54
N TYR A 247 -6.01 -22.94 -15.37
CA TYR A 247 -7.43 -22.85 -15.04
C TYR A 247 -8.00 -24.22 -14.65
N GLU A 248 -7.79 -25.23 -15.49
CA GLU A 248 -8.29 -26.59 -15.22
C GLU A 248 -7.73 -27.13 -13.91
N SER A 249 -6.45 -26.88 -13.60
CA SER A 249 -5.87 -27.29 -12.32
C SER A 249 -6.49 -26.58 -11.12
N LEU A 250 -6.81 -25.28 -11.21
CA LEU A 250 -7.35 -24.49 -10.10
C LEU A 250 -8.76 -24.94 -9.70
N PHE A 251 -9.59 -25.32 -10.68
CA PHE A 251 -10.99 -25.69 -10.49
C PHE A 251 -11.23 -27.21 -10.47
N LYS A 252 -10.18 -28.01 -10.63
CA LYS A 252 -10.27 -29.46 -10.45
C LYS A 252 -10.77 -29.79 -9.03
N ASP A 253 -11.65 -30.78 -8.94
CA ASP A 253 -12.07 -31.36 -7.66
C ASP A 253 -10.84 -31.83 -6.87
N THR A 254 -10.71 -31.32 -5.65
CA THR A 254 -9.59 -31.60 -4.75
C THR A 254 -9.81 -32.87 -3.95
N GLY A 255 -11.06 -33.36 -3.86
CA GLY A 255 -11.43 -34.48 -3.00
C GLY A 255 -11.25 -34.22 -1.51
N GLU A 256 -10.92 -32.98 -1.11
CA GLU A 256 -10.63 -32.61 0.28
C GLU A 256 -11.46 -31.37 0.70
N PRO A 257 -12.63 -31.56 1.35
CA PRO A 257 -13.50 -30.46 1.74
C PRO A 257 -12.85 -29.42 2.67
N SER A 258 -11.90 -29.83 3.52
CA SER A 258 -11.14 -28.92 4.39
C SER A 258 -10.25 -27.97 3.59
N PHE A 259 -9.64 -28.46 2.51
CA PHE A 259 -8.78 -27.64 1.65
C PHE A 259 -9.58 -26.63 0.83
N ASP A 260 -10.76 -27.02 0.33
CA ASP A 260 -11.69 -26.10 -0.32
C ASP A 260 -12.20 -25.03 0.65
N ALA A 261 -12.50 -25.41 1.90
CA ALA A 261 -12.89 -24.46 2.94
C ALA A 261 -11.78 -23.43 3.23
N TYR A 262 -10.52 -23.86 3.33
CA TYR A 262 -9.38 -22.94 3.47
C TYR A 262 -9.22 -22.02 2.26
N THR A 263 -9.39 -22.55 1.05
CA THR A 263 -9.34 -21.75 -0.18
C THR A 263 -10.43 -20.68 -0.18
N GLN A 264 -11.65 -21.04 0.23
CA GLN A 264 -12.76 -20.10 0.37
C GLN A 264 -12.47 -19.02 1.42
N MET A 265 -11.99 -19.39 2.61
CA MET A 265 -11.62 -18.43 3.66
C MET A 265 -10.56 -17.43 3.18
N ALA A 266 -9.55 -17.89 2.45
CA ALA A 266 -8.55 -17.03 1.84
C ALA A 266 -9.19 -16.08 0.82
N LEU A 267 -10.05 -16.58 -0.08
CA LEU A 267 -10.74 -15.77 -1.09
C LEU A 267 -11.61 -14.67 -0.46
N GLU A 268 -12.30 -14.95 0.65
CA GLU A 268 -13.14 -13.97 1.35
C GLU A 268 -12.31 -12.82 1.95
N LEU A 269 -11.22 -13.15 2.65
CA LEU A 269 -10.29 -12.16 3.21
C LEU A 269 -9.59 -11.34 2.11
N ILE A 270 -9.13 -12.00 1.04
CA ILE A 270 -8.52 -11.36 -0.13
C ILE A 270 -9.50 -10.41 -0.80
N SER A 271 -10.76 -10.83 -1.00
CA SER A 271 -11.79 -10.01 -1.63
C SER A 271 -12.08 -8.75 -0.81
N GLY A 272 -12.17 -8.88 0.52
CA GLY A 272 -12.29 -7.72 1.42
C GLY A 272 -11.09 -6.78 1.35
N GLY A 273 -9.87 -7.34 1.27
CA GLY A 273 -8.63 -6.55 1.17
C GLY A 273 -8.57 -5.78 -0.16
N MET A 274 -8.91 -6.45 -1.26
CA MET A 274 -8.99 -5.82 -2.58
C MET A 274 -10.06 -4.74 -2.63
N LEU A 275 -11.23 -4.96 -2.01
CA LEU A 275 -12.30 -3.96 -1.92
C LEU A 275 -11.84 -2.69 -1.18
N LEU A 276 -11.15 -2.86 -0.05
CA LEU A 276 -10.58 -1.75 0.71
C LEU A 276 -9.65 -0.87 -0.15
N ILE A 277 -8.78 -1.51 -0.95
CA ILE A 277 -7.86 -0.79 -1.83
C ILE A 277 -8.60 -0.12 -2.98
N LEU A 278 -9.56 -0.83 -3.59
CA LEU A 278 -10.36 -0.32 -4.69
C LEU A 278 -11.12 0.94 -4.27
N GLU A 279 -11.86 0.90 -3.17
CA GLU A 279 -12.64 2.06 -2.69
C GLU A 279 -11.74 3.25 -2.36
N ARG A 280 -10.56 3.00 -1.79
CA ARG A 280 -9.60 4.05 -1.46
C ARG A 280 -9.00 4.72 -2.71
N GLN A 281 -8.68 3.94 -3.74
CA GLN A 281 -7.91 4.41 -4.91
C GLN A 281 -8.78 4.82 -6.09
N ALA A 282 -9.98 4.25 -6.20
CA ALA A 282 -10.98 4.62 -7.19
C ALA A 282 -12.07 5.53 -6.61
N LYS A 283 -11.89 6.11 -5.40
CA LYS A 283 -12.87 6.96 -4.72
C LYS A 283 -13.48 8.06 -5.61
N ASP A 284 -12.69 8.63 -6.53
CA ASP A 284 -13.16 9.71 -7.39
C ASP A 284 -13.99 9.19 -8.57
N GLN A 285 -13.91 7.90 -8.90
CA GLN A 285 -14.60 7.24 -10.01
C GLN A 285 -15.64 6.20 -9.56
N LEU A 286 -15.89 6.11 -8.26
CA LEU A 286 -16.93 5.28 -7.63
C LEU A 286 -18.07 6.17 -7.12
N PRO A 287 -19.26 5.63 -6.81
CA PRO A 287 -20.42 6.42 -6.39
C PRO A 287 -20.09 7.50 -5.33
N GLY A 288 -20.51 8.74 -5.61
CA GLY A 288 -20.19 9.92 -4.80
C GLY A 288 -18.82 10.57 -5.08
N GLY A 289 -17.99 9.94 -5.93
CA GLY A 289 -16.75 10.50 -6.43
C GLY A 289 -16.97 11.60 -7.46
N LYS A 290 -15.99 12.52 -7.58
CA LYS A 290 -16.05 13.67 -8.50
C LYS A 290 -16.31 13.28 -9.95
N PHE A 291 -15.75 12.16 -10.40
CA PHE A 291 -15.74 11.69 -11.78
C PHE A 291 -16.62 10.45 -11.99
N PHE A 292 -17.48 10.08 -11.04
CA PHE A 292 -18.35 8.91 -11.18
C PHE A 292 -19.39 9.10 -12.30
N GLU A 293 -20.05 10.25 -12.30
CA GLU A 293 -20.97 10.73 -13.34
C GLU A 293 -20.36 11.99 -13.97
N PRO A 294 -19.37 11.82 -14.87
CA PRO A 294 -18.66 12.95 -15.44
C PRO A 294 -19.58 13.79 -16.30
N SER A 295 -19.41 15.12 -16.26
CA SER A 295 -20.12 16.00 -17.19
C SER A 295 -19.61 15.81 -18.63
N PHE A 296 -20.34 16.36 -19.60
CA PHE A 296 -19.90 16.36 -21.00
C PHE A 296 -18.50 16.97 -21.15
N ASP A 297 -18.26 18.13 -20.53
CA ASP A 297 -16.96 18.81 -20.56
C ASP A 297 -15.84 18.00 -19.89
N GLU A 298 -16.15 17.24 -18.84
CA GLU A 298 -15.17 16.36 -18.20
C GLU A 298 -14.81 15.18 -19.09
N THR A 299 -15.79 14.62 -19.80
CA THR A 299 -15.59 13.53 -20.77
C THR A 299 -14.71 13.99 -21.92
N VAL A 300 -15.00 15.17 -22.49
CA VAL A 300 -14.18 15.76 -23.55
C VAL A 300 -12.74 16.02 -23.07
N ARG A 301 -12.55 16.55 -21.86
CA ARG A 301 -11.20 16.78 -21.29
C ARG A 301 -10.44 15.49 -20.99
N ALA A 302 -11.15 14.42 -20.65
CA ALA A 302 -10.54 13.13 -20.31
C ALA A 302 -10.26 12.25 -21.54
N SER A 303 -10.69 12.65 -22.74
CA SER A 303 -10.67 11.80 -23.95
C SER A 303 -9.30 11.20 -24.27
N ASN A 304 -8.22 11.92 -23.98
CA ASN A 304 -6.84 11.53 -24.25
C ASN A 304 -6.09 11.08 -22.99
N VAL A 305 -6.78 10.92 -21.86
CA VAL A 305 -6.14 10.49 -20.62
C VAL A 305 -6.03 8.97 -20.62
N PRO A 306 -4.80 8.41 -20.66
CA PRO A 306 -4.62 6.97 -20.68
C PRO A 306 -5.05 6.35 -19.36
N THR A 307 -5.41 5.07 -19.39
CA THR A 307 -5.84 4.29 -18.22
C THR A 307 -4.65 3.91 -17.32
N THR A 308 -3.45 3.81 -17.89
CA THR A 308 -2.20 3.47 -17.20
C THR A 308 -1.09 4.49 -17.49
N ASN A 309 0.00 4.42 -16.72
CA ASN A 309 1.23 5.17 -16.96
C ASN A 309 2.31 4.30 -17.63
N THR A 310 1.94 3.20 -18.28
CA THR A 310 2.89 2.26 -18.90
C THR A 310 3.81 2.93 -19.92
N CYS A 311 3.36 4.01 -20.57
CA CYS A 311 4.21 4.85 -21.43
C CYS A 311 5.44 5.38 -20.66
N SER A 312 5.22 6.00 -19.50
CA SER A 312 6.31 6.52 -18.67
C SER A 312 7.22 5.41 -18.14
N GLU A 313 6.66 4.26 -17.77
CA GLU A 313 7.47 3.12 -17.29
C GLU A 313 8.36 2.55 -18.39
N ARG A 314 7.85 2.48 -19.63
CA ARG A 314 8.63 2.08 -20.80
C ARG A 314 9.80 3.02 -21.03
N ASP A 315 9.60 4.33 -20.86
CA ASP A 315 10.65 5.34 -21.03
C ASP A 315 11.76 5.17 -19.99
N PHE A 316 11.39 4.92 -18.72
CA PHE A 316 12.35 4.61 -17.67
C PHE A 316 13.06 3.27 -17.89
N ALA A 317 12.38 2.25 -18.41
CA ALA A 317 13.00 0.98 -18.75
C ALA A 317 14.04 1.14 -19.86
N GLN A 318 13.73 1.91 -20.91
CA GLN A 318 14.70 2.26 -21.95
C GLN A 318 15.88 3.04 -21.37
N LEU A 319 15.63 4.01 -20.48
CA LEU A 319 16.68 4.77 -19.80
C LEU A 319 17.62 3.86 -18.99
N ASP A 320 17.09 2.92 -18.21
CA ASP A 320 17.90 1.97 -17.42
C ASP A 320 18.78 1.10 -18.33
N VAL A 321 18.24 0.59 -19.43
CA VAL A 321 19.02 -0.16 -20.43
C VAL A 321 20.12 0.71 -21.04
N LEU A 322 19.78 1.94 -21.46
CA LEU A 322 20.74 2.87 -22.06
C LEU A 322 21.86 3.25 -21.08
N MET A 323 21.55 3.47 -19.81
CA MET A 323 22.55 3.77 -18.78
C MET A 323 23.52 2.60 -18.55
N ARG A 324 23.05 1.35 -18.67
CA ARG A 324 23.90 0.16 -18.55
C ARG A 324 24.75 -0.07 -19.79
N CYS A 325 24.16 0.10 -20.98
CA CYS A 325 24.86 -0.14 -22.24
C CYS A 325 25.80 1.01 -22.63
N LYS A 326 25.49 2.25 -22.24
CA LYS A 326 26.22 3.46 -22.64
C LYS A 326 26.50 4.39 -21.45
N PRO A 327 27.16 3.94 -20.36
CA PRO A 327 27.27 4.69 -19.11
C PRO A 327 27.91 6.07 -19.23
N SER A 328 28.75 6.28 -20.23
CA SER A 328 29.41 7.57 -20.50
C SER A 328 28.54 8.58 -21.24
N ALA A 329 27.36 8.19 -21.73
CA ALA A 329 26.46 9.10 -22.44
C ALA A 329 25.77 10.06 -21.45
N GLY A 330 25.57 11.30 -21.90
CA GLY A 330 24.88 12.32 -21.11
C GLY A 330 23.36 12.12 -21.10
N THR A 331 22.69 12.67 -20.09
CA THR A 331 21.22 12.62 -19.94
C THR A 331 20.47 13.07 -21.20
N THR A 332 20.94 14.15 -21.83
CA THR A 332 20.37 14.64 -23.11
C THR A 332 20.44 13.59 -24.21
N ALA A 333 21.55 12.85 -24.32
CA ALA A 333 21.67 11.81 -25.34
C ALA A 333 20.69 10.66 -25.08
N TYR A 334 20.48 10.28 -23.82
CA TYR A 334 19.45 9.29 -23.47
C TYR A 334 18.05 9.78 -23.83
N GLU A 335 17.71 11.01 -23.43
CA GLU A 335 16.43 11.65 -23.74
C GLU A 335 16.18 11.70 -25.25
N SER A 336 17.16 12.14 -26.05
CA SER A 336 17.06 12.16 -27.50
C SER A 336 16.81 10.77 -28.10
N ILE A 337 17.50 9.73 -27.62
CA ILE A 337 17.31 8.36 -28.12
C ILE A 337 15.91 7.84 -27.77
N ILE A 338 15.45 8.08 -26.54
CA ILE A 338 14.12 7.65 -26.07
C ILE A 338 13.03 8.35 -26.89
N MET A 339 13.12 9.68 -27.03
CA MET A 339 12.19 10.46 -27.85
C MET A 339 12.19 10.00 -29.32
N TRP A 340 13.37 9.81 -29.92
CA TRP A 340 13.52 9.35 -31.29
C TRP A 340 12.84 7.99 -31.52
N THR A 341 13.02 7.08 -30.56
CA THR A 341 12.45 5.73 -30.62
C THR A 341 10.94 5.76 -30.45
N ASN A 342 10.44 6.45 -29.43
CA ASN A 342 9.01 6.49 -29.10
C ASN A 342 8.18 7.25 -30.12
N ASN A 343 8.70 8.35 -30.66
CA ASN A 343 8.04 9.14 -31.70
C ASN A 343 8.13 8.48 -33.08
N LYS A 344 8.84 7.35 -33.19
CA LYS A 344 9.13 6.68 -34.48
C LYS A 344 9.74 7.65 -35.49
N THR A 345 10.61 8.56 -35.03
CA THR A 345 11.15 9.66 -35.84
C THR A 345 11.83 9.15 -37.12
N SER A 346 12.52 8.01 -37.04
CA SER A 346 13.13 7.39 -38.24
C SER A 346 12.10 6.99 -39.30
N ASN A 347 10.95 6.45 -38.90
CA ASN A 347 9.89 6.03 -39.82
C ASN A 347 9.20 7.26 -40.43
N TRP A 348 8.95 8.28 -39.61
CA TRP A 348 8.38 9.55 -40.07
C TRP A 348 9.32 10.24 -41.08
N LEU A 349 10.61 10.37 -40.78
CA LEU A 349 11.59 10.94 -41.72
C LEU A 349 11.69 10.12 -43.02
N SER A 350 11.50 8.81 -42.96
CA SER A 350 11.50 7.95 -44.15
C SER A 350 10.23 8.09 -44.99
N SER A 351 9.15 8.66 -44.44
CA SER A 351 7.90 8.93 -45.16
C SER A 351 7.88 10.29 -45.88
N LEU A 352 8.84 11.17 -45.59
CA LEU A 352 8.97 12.48 -46.22
C LEU A 352 9.70 12.40 -47.56
N SER A 353 9.57 13.42 -48.39
CA SER A 353 10.39 13.55 -49.59
C SER A 353 11.87 13.77 -49.23
N GLU A 354 12.77 13.48 -50.17
CA GLU A 354 14.21 13.64 -49.96
C GLU A 354 14.58 15.10 -49.63
N GLN A 355 13.93 16.06 -50.29
CA GLN A 355 14.14 17.49 -50.06
C GLN A 355 13.69 17.90 -48.65
N GLU A 356 12.46 17.58 -48.26
CA GLU A 356 11.92 17.93 -46.93
C GLU A 356 12.73 17.29 -45.81
N ARG A 357 13.17 16.04 -46.00
CA ARG A 357 14.01 15.33 -45.04
C ARG A 357 15.35 16.05 -44.85
N GLU A 358 16.00 16.46 -45.93
CA GLU A 358 17.29 17.15 -45.86
C GLU A 358 17.14 18.53 -45.20
N ASP A 359 16.09 19.29 -45.54
CA ASP A 359 15.81 20.60 -44.95
C ASP A 359 15.63 20.51 -43.43
N ILE A 360 14.89 19.51 -42.94
CA ILE A 360 14.68 19.26 -41.50
C ILE A 360 16.00 18.89 -40.80
N LEU A 361 16.81 18.03 -41.41
CA LEU A 361 18.10 17.62 -40.85
C LEU A 361 19.09 18.80 -40.82
N ASP A 362 19.07 19.66 -41.83
CA ASP A 362 19.87 20.88 -41.87
C ASP A 362 19.47 21.88 -40.79
N ASP A 363 18.17 22.08 -40.58
CA ASP A 363 17.69 22.95 -39.50
C ASP A 363 18.11 22.41 -38.12
N ALA A 364 17.96 21.09 -37.90
CA ALA A 364 18.44 20.45 -36.67
C ALA A 364 19.96 20.64 -36.46
N ARG A 365 20.77 20.53 -37.52
CA ARG A 365 22.22 20.78 -37.47
C ARG A 365 22.53 22.23 -37.12
N LYS A 366 21.80 23.19 -37.68
CA LYS A 366 21.96 24.63 -37.41
C LYS A 366 21.61 25.00 -35.96
N ASN A 367 20.57 24.37 -35.40
CA ASN A 367 20.07 24.67 -34.05
C ASN A 367 20.84 23.95 -32.92
N ALA A 368 21.57 22.87 -33.22
CA ALA A 368 22.28 22.06 -32.23
C ALA A 368 23.25 22.86 -31.31
N PRO A 369 24.07 23.82 -31.80
CA PRO A 369 24.99 24.57 -30.95
C PRO A 369 24.30 25.43 -29.89
N SER A 370 23.17 26.06 -30.24
CA SER A 370 22.38 26.89 -29.31
C SER A 370 21.81 26.04 -28.18
N MET A 371 21.25 24.89 -28.54
CA MET A 371 20.71 23.92 -27.56
C MET A 371 21.80 23.42 -26.61
N GLN A 372 22.98 23.07 -27.13
CA GLN A 372 24.13 22.64 -26.31
C GLN A 372 24.61 23.72 -25.34
N ARG A 373 24.57 25.00 -25.74
CA ARG A 373 24.91 26.13 -24.86
C ARG A 373 23.93 26.24 -23.69
N SER A 374 22.63 26.24 -23.97
CA SER A 374 21.59 26.30 -22.93
C SER A 374 21.69 25.14 -21.93
N ILE A 375 22.00 23.93 -22.42
CA ILE A 375 22.21 22.76 -21.55
C ILE A 375 23.42 22.93 -20.64
N ARG A 376 24.52 23.51 -21.15
CA ARG A 376 25.73 23.76 -20.35
C ARG A 376 25.46 24.76 -19.23
N GLU A 377 24.78 25.86 -19.54
CA GLU A 377 24.38 26.88 -18.56
C GLU A 377 23.49 26.28 -17.47
N LYS A 378 22.50 25.47 -17.84
CA LYS A 378 21.65 24.75 -16.87
C LYS A 378 22.46 23.82 -15.96
N LYS A 379 23.44 23.09 -16.50
CA LYS A 379 24.31 22.21 -15.71
C LYS A 379 25.18 22.97 -14.72
N GLU A 380 25.70 24.12 -15.12
CA GLU A 380 26.51 24.98 -14.26
C GLU A 380 25.69 25.56 -13.10
N ASN A 381 24.49 26.06 -13.39
CA ASN A 381 23.56 26.54 -12.36
C ASN A 381 23.19 25.43 -11.35
N LEU A 382 22.87 24.23 -11.85
CA LEU A 382 22.57 23.06 -11.01
C LEU A 382 23.78 22.63 -10.16
N PHE A 383 24.99 22.75 -10.69
CA PHE A 383 26.21 22.44 -9.94
C PHE A 383 26.39 23.42 -8.78
N LEU A 384 26.26 24.72 -9.03
CA LEU A 384 26.36 25.76 -8.00
C LEU A 384 25.33 25.57 -6.89
N GLU A 385 24.09 25.23 -7.25
CA GLU A 385 23.02 24.94 -6.28
C GLU A 385 23.33 23.69 -5.45
N LYS A 386 23.79 22.61 -6.08
CA LYS A 386 24.20 21.38 -5.37
C LYS A 386 25.35 21.62 -4.41
N VAL A 387 26.34 22.43 -4.79
CA VAL A 387 27.46 22.81 -3.90
C VAL A 387 26.92 23.54 -2.67
N LYS A 388 25.99 24.49 -2.84
CA LYS A 388 25.35 25.20 -1.73
C LYS A 388 24.58 24.25 -0.80
N LEU A 389 23.79 23.34 -1.36
CA LEU A 389 23.02 22.36 -0.58
C LEU A 389 23.91 21.35 0.16
N LEU A 390 25.03 20.93 -0.43
CA LEU A 390 25.99 20.03 0.21
C LEU A 390 26.66 20.68 1.42
N LYS A 391 27.05 21.95 1.32
CA LYS A 391 27.60 22.71 2.46
C LYS A 391 26.61 22.78 3.61
N LEU A 392 25.36 23.16 3.34
CA LEU A 392 24.29 23.21 4.34
C LEU A 392 24.03 21.84 5.00
N ARG A 393 24.09 20.75 4.23
CA ARG A 393 23.96 19.38 4.77
C ARG A 393 25.14 18.99 5.65
N GLY A 394 26.35 19.39 5.27
CA GLY A 394 27.58 19.20 6.07
C GLY A 394 27.45 19.87 7.43
N GLU A 395 27.14 21.17 7.44
CA GLU A 395 26.92 21.96 8.66
C GLU A 395 25.84 21.34 9.58
N LYS A 396 24.74 20.87 9.00
CA LYS A 396 23.67 20.20 9.76
C LYS A 396 24.12 18.86 10.35
N LYS A 397 24.92 18.09 9.60
CA LYS A 397 25.45 16.80 10.06
C LYS A 397 26.45 17.01 11.20
N GLU A 398 27.39 17.95 11.05
CA GLU A 398 28.34 18.32 12.09
C GLU A 398 27.62 18.80 13.36
N ALA A 399 26.61 19.66 13.23
CA ALA A 399 25.80 20.10 14.36
C ALA A 399 25.07 18.93 15.05
N GLN A 400 24.59 17.94 14.29
CA GLN A 400 23.94 16.75 14.83
C GLN A 400 24.93 15.81 15.52
N GLU A 401 26.10 15.57 14.93
CA GLU A 401 27.17 14.76 15.52
C GLU A 401 27.70 15.40 16.80
N GLN A 402 27.92 16.72 16.79
CA GLN A 402 28.32 17.47 17.98
C GLN A 402 27.25 17.36 19.08
N LYS A 403 25.96 17.50 18.73
CA LYS A 403 24.86 17.34 19.68
C LYS A 403 24.81 15.93 20.29
N LEU A 404 24.98 14.89 19.47
CA LEU A 404 25.01 13.50 19.94
C LEU A 404 26.24 13.23 20.81
N TYR A 405 27.40 13.75 20.42
CA TYR A 405 28.63 13.65 21.21
C TYR A 405 28.47 14.31 22.58
N THR A 406 28.01 15.57 22.61
CA THR A 406 27.73 16.28 23.87
C THR A 406 26.68 15.54 24.72
N GLN A 407 25.66 14.96 24.10
CA GLN A 407 24.66 14.15 24.82
C GLN A 407 25.29 12.90 25.44
N LYS A 408 26.12 12.15 24.70
CA LYS A 408 26.81 10.96 25.21
C LYS A 408 27.75 11.31 26.37
N VAL A 409 28.57 12.35 26.21
CA VAL A 409 29.49 12.83 27.27
C VAL A 409 28.70 13.24 28.53
N THR A 410 27.59 13.97 28.35
CA THR A 410 26.73 14.39 29.46
C THR A 410 26.11 13.19 30.18
N LEU A 411 25.60 12.21 29.43
CA LEU A 411 25.01 10.99 30.01
C LEU A 411 26.06 10.14 30.72
N THR A 412 27.26 9.99 30.18
CA THR A 412 28.36 9.28 30.83
C THR A 412 28.79 9.96 32.13
N ARG A 413 28.87 11.30 32.15
CA ARG A 413 29.20 12.04 33.38
C ARG A 413 28.12 11.86 34.44
N LYS A 414 26.85 12.01 34.06
CA LYS A 414 25.71 11.78 34.97
C LYS A 414 25.67 10.33 35.49
N LEU A 415 25.99 9.35 34.64
CA LEU A 415 26.06 7.95 35.04
C LEU A 415 27.16 7.72 36.10
N ASN A 416 28.32 8.36 35.94
CA ASN A 416 29.39 8.30 36.93
C ASN A 416 28.99 8.98 38.25
N GLU A 417 28.26 10.10 38.20
CA GLU A 417 27.75 10.81 39.39
C GLU A 417 26.76 9.95 40.21
N ILE A 418 26.01 9.03 39.57
CA ILE A 418 25.06 8.12 40.25
C ILE A 418 25.65 6.74 40.59
N GLY A 419 26.97 6.55 40.47
CA GLY A 419 27.65 5.32 40.89
C GLY A 419 27.76 4.23 39.82
N GLY A 420 27.53 4.55 38.53
CA GLY A 420 27.76 3.62 37.41
C GLY A 420 26.50 2.87 36.93
N LEU A 421 26.70 1.87 36.08
CA LEU A 421 25.62 1.12 35.42
C LEU A 421 25.04 0.03 36.33
N TRP A 422 23.72 -0.07 36.43
CA TRP A 422 23.03 -1.10 37.22
C TRP A 422 22.73 -2.31 36.35
N MET A 423 23.20 -3.50 36.74
CA MET A 423 23.22 -4.69 35.88
C MET A 423 22.16 -5.73 36.24
N ASN A 424 21.65 -5.71 37.47
CA ASN A 424 20.65 -6.66 37.95
C ASN A 424 19.71 -6.00 38.97
N ASP A 425 18.65 -6.71 39.36
CA ASP A 425 17.66 -6.23 40.34
C ASP A 425 18.27 -5.91 41.71
N GLY A 426 19.35 -6.59 42.10
CA GLY A 426 20.08 -6.34 43.34
C GLY A 426 20.73 -4.95 43.36
N ASP A 427 21.33 -4.53 42.25
CA ASP A 427 21.94 -3.20 42.10
C ASP A 427 20.89 -2.08 42.23
N ILE A 428 19.71 -2.30 41.63
CA ILE A 428 18.59 -1.35 41.65
C ILE A 428 18.06 -1.18 43.08
N LEU A 429 17.87 -2.29 43.80
CA LEU A 429 17.38 -2.30 45.18
C LEU A 429 18.37 -1.64 46.14
N ALA A 430 19.67 -1.88 45.99
CA ALA A 430 20.71 -1.24 46.80
C ALA A 430 20.67 0.29 46.64
N GLN A 431 20.55 0.78 45.41
CA GLN A 431 20.47 2.23 45.15
C GLN A 431 19.15 2.85 45.62
N LYS A 432 18.06 2.09 45.59
CA LYS A 432 16.75 2.50 46.14
C LYS A 432 16.80 2.74 47.65
N THR A 433 17.60 1.97 48.38
CA THR A 433 17.78 2.16 49.83
C THR A 433 18.73 3.31 50.18
N HIS A 434 19.65 3.67 49.30
CA HIS A 434 20.67 4.69 49.55
C HIS A 434 20.32 6.09 49.05
N LEU A 435 19.49 6.20 47.99
CA LEU A 435 19.15 7.49 47.37
C LEU A 435 17.79 8.03 47.85
N PRO A 436 17.67 9.35 48.12
CA PRO A 436 16.38 9.99 48.31
C PRO A 436 15.45 9.78 47.11
N SER A 437 14.14 9.71 47.33
CA SER A 437 13.14 9.36 46.29
C SER A 437 13.28 10.16 44.99
N GLN A 438 13.54 11.47 45.09
CA GLN A 438 13.73 12.33 43.92
C GLN A 438 15.04 12.04 43.16
N ALA A 439 16.14 11.82 43.88
CA ALA A 439 17.43 11.48 43.29
C ALA A 439 17.42 10.08 42.65
N PHE A 440 16.71 9.13 43.26
CA PHE A 440 16.51 7.78 42.71
C PHE A 440 15.73 7.81 41.39
N LYS A 441 14.68 8.64 41.30
CA LYS A 441 13.93 8.83 40.05
C LYS A 441 14.81 9.37 38.92
N GLU A 442 15.65 10.36 39.21
CA GLU A 442 16.58 10.95 38.25
C GLU A 442 17.68 9.96 37.82
N ALA A 443 18.14 9.11 38.74
CA ALA A 443 19.07 8.03 38.45
C ALA A 443 18.47 6.97 37.51
N LEU A 444 17.22 6.53 37.74
CA LEU A 444 16.49 5.60 36.85
C LEU A 444 16.35 6.16 35.42
N ILE A 445 15.98 7.43 35.28
CA ILE A 445 15.88 8.10 33.97
C ILE A 445 17.25 8.11 33.28
N THR A 446 18.32 8.40 34.02
CA THR A 446 19.69 8.41 33.51
C THR A 446 20.12 7.02 33.04
N GLN A 447 19.81 5.95 33.79
CA GLN A 447 20.08 4.55 33.40
C GLN A 447 19.38 4.17 32.09
N LEU A 448 18.08 4.47 31.97
CA LEU A 448 17.29 4.18 30.77
C LEU A 448 17.80 4.96 29.55
N GLN A 449 18.12 6.25 29.71
CA GLN A 449 18.65 7.09 28.64
C GLN A 449 20.05 6.63 28.19
N PHE A 450 20.89 6.19 29.12
CA PHE A 450 22.22 5.66 28.82
C PHE A 450 22.12 4.32 28.06
N ARG A 451 21.28 3.39 28.53
CA ARG A 451 21.03 2.10 27.85
C ARG A 451 20.50 2.27 26.43
N LYS A 452 19.68 3.30 26.20
CA LYS A 452 19.18 3.65 24.86
C LYS A 452 20.25 4.30 23.97
N SER A 453 20.93 5.32 24.48
CA SER A 453 21.68 6.28 23.65
C SER A 453 23.17 5.95 23.55
N VAL A 454 23.69 5.16 24.50
CA VAL A 454 25.11 4.75 24.58
C VAL A 454 25.26 3.25 24.34
N LEU A 455 24.49 2.40 25.03
CA LEU A 455 24.61 0.94 24.92
C LEU A 455 23.77 0.30 23.81
N HIS A 456 22.83 1.04 23.23
CA HIS A 456 21.95 0.55 22.16
C HIS A 456 21.16 -0.73 22.52
N CYS A 457 20.72 -0.88 23.78
CA CYS A 457 19.94 -2.03 24.23
C CYS A 457 18.63 -2.18 23.40
N LYS A 458 18.23 -3.41 23.12
CA LYS A 458 16.96 -3.72 22.44
C LYS A 458 15.79 -3.52 23.39
N GLY A 459 14.64 -3.06 22.88
CA GLY A 459 13.38 -2.98 23.62
C GLY A 459 12.38 -1.97 23.06
N PRO A 460 11.11 -2.02 23.49
CA PRO A 460 10.08 -1.07 23.07
C PRO A 460 10.48 0.38 23.38
N ARG A 461 10.21 1.30 22.45
CA ARG A 461 10.65 2.71 22.52
C ARG A 461 10.10 3.41 23.77
N GLU A 462 8.90 3.03 24.18
CA GLU A 462 8.13 3.56 25.31
C GLU A 462 8.85 3.30 26.63
N LYS A 463 9.50 2.14 26.77
CA LYS A 463 10.20 1.73 27.99
C LYS A 463 11.48 2.53 28.27
N PHE A 464 12.01 3.24 27.26
CA PHE A 464 13.15 4.14 27.43
C PHE A 464 12.74 5.62 27.62
N GLN A 465 11.45 5.92 27.73
CA GLN A 465 10.95 7.30 27.89
C GLN A 465 10.69 7.62 29.36
N GLN A 466 10.62 8.92 29.67
CA GLN A 466 10.26 9.43 31.01
C GLN A 466 8.74 9.65 31.18
N SER A 467 7.98 9.51 30.10
CA SER A 467 6.54 9.79 30.05
C SER A 467 5.88 9.07 28.88
N LEU A 468 4.61 8.69 29.02
CA LEU A 468 3.80 8.13 27.95
C LEU A 468 2.55 9.00 27.72
N LYS A 469 2.30 9.41 26.48
CA LYS A 469 1.12 10.23 26.08
C LYS A 469 0.91 11.48 26.96
N GLY A 470 2.00 12.12 27.40
CA GLY A 470 1.96 13.33 28.24
C GLY A 470 1.87 13.07 29.75
N ARG A 471 1.70 11.82 30.20
CA ARG A 471 1.77 11.42 31.62
C ARG A 471 3.20 11.03 31.98
N PRO A 472 3.85 11.67 32.98
CA PRO A 472 5.16 11.25 33.46
C PRO A 472 5.07 9.89 34.17
N PHE A 473 6.09 9.04 34.00
CA PHE A 473 6.13 7.75 34.69
C PHE A 473 6.36 7.91 36.20
N THR A 474 5.77 7.01 36.99
CA THR A 474 6.05 6.85 38.42
C THR A 474 7.42 6.20 38.62
N VAL A 475 7.90 6.20 39.87
CA VAL A 475 9.17 5.55 40.21
C VAL A 475 9.09 4.03 40.00
N GLU A 476 7.96 3.40 40.33
CA GLU A 476 7.75 1.97 40.07
C GLU A 476 7.75 1.66 38.58
N GLU A 477 7.04 2.46 37.76
CA GLU A 477 6.96 2.27 36.31
C GLU A 477 8.36 2.38 35.65
N LEU A 478 9.22 3.30 36.11
CA LEU A 478 10.59 3.44 35.61
C LEU A 478 11.51 2.29 36.05
N GLU A 479 11.31 1.78 37.27
CA GLU A 479 12.02 0.62 37.79
C GLU A 479 11.70 -0.64 36.96
N ASP A 480 10.42 -0.92 36.74
CA ASP A 480 9.96 -2.06 35.95
C ASP A 480 10.42 -1.98 34.48
N ASN A 481 10.41 -0.76 33.92
CA ASN A 481 10.95 -0.51 32.60
C ASN A 481 12.44 -0.88 32.53
N LEU A 482 13.25 -0.45 33.51
CA LEU A 482 14.68 -0.76 33.54
C LEU A 482 14.94 -2.28 33.67
N LYS A 483 14.23 -2.96 34.59
CA LYS A 483 14.34 -4.42 34.79
C LYS A 483 14.01 -5.20 33.52
N SER A 484 12.89 -4.85 32.88
CA SER A 484 12.47 -5.53 31.67
C SER A 484 13.43 -5.34 30.49
N ILE A 485 14.09 -4.19 30.39
CA ILE A 485 15.14 -3.97 29.37
C ILE A 485 16.39 -4.80 29.68
N ILE A 486 16.77 -4.93 30.95
CA ILE A 486 17.90 -5.77 31.36
C ILE A 486 17.62 -7.23 30.98
N LEU A 487 16.46 -7.77 31.37
CA LEU A 487 16.07 -9.16 31.11
C LEU A 487 16.00 -9.48 29.61
N LEU A 488 15.35 -8.63 28.82
CA LEU A 488 15.20 -8.84 27.37
C LEU A 488 16.53 -8.98 26.63
N ASN A 489 17.59 -8.35 27.16
CA ASN A 489 18.91 -8.38 26.54
C ASN A 489 19.84 -9.44 27.18
N LEU A 490 19.32 -10.27 28.10
CA LEU A 490 20.01 -11.43 28.69
C LEU A 490 19.60 -12.77 28.06
N GLU A 491 18.37 -12.91 27.56
CA GLU A 491 17.77 -14.20 27.13
C GLU A 491 17.84 -14.48 25.61
N ALA A 492 18.67 -13.76 24.86
CA ALA A 492 18.72 -13.94 23.40
C ALA A 492 19.62 -15.11 22.97
N GLU A 493 19.26 -16.35 23.31
CA GLU A 493 19.72 -17.56 22.63
C GLU A 493 18.84 -18.77 23.02
N MET A 494 18.47 -19.57 22.00
CA MET A 494 17.73 -20.86 22.00
C MET A 494 16.23 -20.81 21.63
N GLU A 495 15.89 -21.15 20.38
CA GLU A 495 14.54 -21.60 19.97
C GLU A 495 14.63 -22.98 19.30
N ASP A 496 13.77 -23.91 19.74
CA ASP A 496 13.56 -25.27 19.22
C ASP A 496 12.94 -25.28 17.80
N GLU A 497 13.08 -26.42 17.09
CA GLU A 497 12.56 -26.62 15.72
C GLU A 497 11.02 -26.48 15.63
N PRO A 498 10.47 -25.53 14.85
CA PRO A 498 9.03 -25.39 14.71
C PRO A 498 8.49 -26.20 13.53
N HIS A 499 7.45 -27.00 13.79
CA HIS A 499 6.53 -27.53 12.80
C HIS A 499 5.29 -26.62 12.72
N ILE A 500 4.59 -26.62 11.58
CA ILE A 500 3.31 -25.92 11.45
C ILE A 500 2.22 -26.77 12.10
N VAL A 501 1.46 -26.18 13.02
CA VAL A 501 0.35 -26.82 13.74
C VAL A 501 -0.95 -26.16 13.30
N TYR A 502 -1.86 -26.95 12.73
CA TYR A 502 -3.16 -26.46 12.27
C TYR A 502 -4.15 -26.38 13.43
N HIS A 503 -4.96 -25.32 13.42
CA HIS A 503 -6.12 -25.21 14.30
C HIS A 503 -7.23 -26.17 13.84
N ASP A 504 -8.15 -26.47 14.75
CA ASP A 504 -9.39 -27.14 14.35
C ASP A 504 -10.15 -26.29 13.33
N ILE A 505 -10.83 -26.93 12.37
CA ILE A 505 -11.47 -26.21 11.26
C ILE A 505 -12.60 -25.28 11.75
N SER A 506 -13.26 -25.59 12.87
CA SER A 506 -14.27 -24.71 13.45
C SER A 506 -13.61 -23.46 14.07
N ASP A 507 -12.55 -23.65 14.85
CA ASP A 507 -11.79 -22.53 15.45
C ASP A 507 -11.16 -21.64 14.38
N ALA A 508 -10.60 -22.25 13.32
CA ALA A 508 -10.09 -21.53 12.17
C ALA A 508 -11.15 -20.65 11.48
N LYS A 509 -12.37 -21.19 11.30
CA LYS A 509 -13.50 -20.44 10.73
C LYS A 509 -13.89 -19.24 11.60
N ASP A 510 -14.00 -19.43 12.91
CA ASP A 510 -14.41 -18.38 13.85
C ASP A 510 -13.36 -17.25 13.91
N LYS A 511 -12.07 -17.60 13.91
CA LYS A 511 -10.96 -16.64 13.83
C LYS A 511 -10.93 -15.86 12.51
N VAL A 512 -11.16 -16.55 11.39
CA VAL A 512 -11.27 -15.91 10.07
C VAL A 512 -12.47 -14.97 10.02
N GLU A 513 -13.64 -15.38 10.54
CA GLU A 513 -14.83 -14.55 10.58
C GLU A 513 -14.62 -13.28 11.42
N THR A 514 -13.95 -13.40 12.57
CA THR A 514 -13.55 -12.24 13.38
C THR A 514 -12.66 -11.27 12.59
N SER A 515 -11.72 -11.81 11.80
CA SER A 515 -10.84 -11.01 10.94
C SER A 515 -11.59 -10.35 9.78
N LYS A 516 -12.57 -11.04 9.19
CA LYS A 516 -13.48 -10.49 8.17
C LYS A 516 -14.28 -9.32 8.72
N LEU A 517 -14.87 -9.46 9.91
CA LEU A 517 -15.62 -8.37 10.56
C LEU A 517 -14.74 -7.14 10.84
N SER A 518 -13.49 -7.35 11.29
CA SER A 518 -12.52 -6.26 11.47
C SER A 518 -12.20 -5.53 10.16
N LEU A 519 -12.08 -6.27 9.05
CA LEU A 519 -11.85 -5.69 7.73
C LEU A 519 -13.06 -4.91 7.22
N ILE A 520 -14.27 -5.45 7.40
CA ILE A 520 -15.54 -4.76 7.08
C ILE A 520 -15.67 -3.47 7.89
N LYS A 521 -15.31 -3.47 9.18
CA LYS A 521 -15.27 -2.27 10.02
C LYS A 521 -14.38 -1.18 9.39
N LYS A 522 -13.16 -1.54 8.96
CA LYS A 522 -12.23 -0.60 8.28
C LYS A 522 -12.80 -0.05 6.96
N ILE A 523 -13.46 -0.89 6.16
CA ILE A 523 -14.10 -0.46 4.91
C ILE A 523 -15.21 0.55 5.22
N ASN A 524 -16.08 0.25 6.18
CA ASN A 524 -17.16 1.13 6.59
C ASN A 524 -16.67 2.46 7.19
N GLU A 525 -15.59 2.45 7.97
CA GLU A 525 -14.93 3.69 8.43
C GLU A 525 -14.44 4.55 7.26
N GLY A 526 -13.87 3.92 6.23
CA GLY A 526 -13.48 4.58 4.98
C GLY A 526 -14.67 5.22 4.25
N ARG A 527 -15.76 4.47 4.08
CA ARG A 527 -17.02 4.94 3.48
C ARG A 527 -17.60 6.13 4.25
N ASN A 528 -17.72 6.01 5.58
CA ASN A 528 -18.21 7.09 6.44
C ASN A 528 -17.36 8.36 6.29
N LYS A 529 -16.03 8.24 6.22
CA LYS A 529 -15.14 9.39 6.00
C LYS A 529 -15.40 10.09 4.67
N ILE A 530 -15.68 9.35 3.60
CA ILE A 530 -16.03 9.91 2.30
C ILE A 530 -17.38 10.65 2.38
N THR A 531 -18.40 10.04 2.98
CA THR A 531 -19.71 10.65 3.15
C THR A 531 -19.65 11.95 3.96
N VAL A 532 -18.88 11.96 5.06
CA VAL A 532 -18.61 13.15 5.86
C VAL A 532 -18.02 14.29 5.01
N GLN A 533 -17.04 13.97 4.16
CA GLN A 533 -16.41 14.97 3.29
C GLN A 533 -17.40 15.55 2.26
N GLN A 534 -18.29 14.71 1.72
CA GLN A 534 -19.31 15.15 0.77
C GLN A 534 -20.39 16.01 1.44
N GLN A 535 -20.81 15.64 2.64
CA GLN A 535 -21.87 16.34 3.38
C GLN A 535 -21.37 17.63 4.05
N ALA A 536 -20.06 17.82 4.23
CA ALA A 536 -19.47 19.03 4.80
C ALA A 536 -19.95 20.33 4.11
N ARG A 537 -20.28 20.27 2.81
CA ARG A 537 -20.84 21.41 2.05
C ARG A 537 -22.25 21.83 2.51
N LEU A 538 -22.98 20.94 3.17
CA LEU A 538 -24.34 21.21 3.66
C LEU A 538 -24.34 21.95 5.00
N LEU A 539 -23.23 21.92 5.75
CA LEU A 539 -23.13 22.51 7.09
C LEU A 539 -23.57 23.99 7.15
N PRO A 540 -23.18 24.88 6.22
CA PRO A 540 -23.66 26.26 6.25
C PRO A 540 -25.19 26.38 6.20
N SER A 541 -25.85 25.53 5.41
CA SER A 541 -27.32 25.55 5.27
C SER A 541 -28.05 25.14 6.55
N PHE A 542 -27.50 24.17 7.29
CA PHE A 542 -28.05 23.74 8.59
C PHE A 542 -27.70 24.70 9.73
N ILE A 543 -26.59 25.45 9.63
CA ILE A 543 -26.31 26.52 10.60
C ILE A 543 -27.29 27.68 10.42
N GLN A 544 -27.65 28.01 9.17
CA GLN A 544 -28.61 29.06 8.85
C GLN A 544 -30.03 28.69 9.28
N ASP A 545 -30.42 27.42 9.13
CA ASP A 545 -31.70 26.90 9.56
C ASP A 545 -31.54 25.54 10.28
N PRO A 546 -31.30 25.57 11.61
CA PRO A 546 -31.16 24.38 12.45
C PRO A 546 -32.37 23.43 12.42
N SER A 547 -33.57 23.95 12.15
CA SER A 547 -34.81 23.15 12.17
C SER A 547 -34.83 22.07 11.08
N LYS A 548 -34.10 22.26 9.97
CA LYS A 548 -33.99 21.30 8.87
C LYS A 548 -33.40 19.95 9.24
N LEU A 549 -32.66 19.88 10.36
CA LEU A 549 -32.09 18.63 10.85
C LEU A 549 -33.11 17.80 11.63
N VAL A 550 -34.22 18.39 12.10
CA VAL A 550 -35.28 17.69 12.83
C VAL A 550 -36.02 16.74 11.88
N GLY A 551 -36.30 15.53 12.37
CA GLY A 551 -36.93 14.46 11.61
C GLY A 551 -35.98 13.67 10.72
N LYS A 552 -34.70 14.05 10.63
CA LYS A 552 -33.71 13.32 9.83
C LYS A 552 -33.17 12.09 10.57
N GLN A 553 -32.94 11.03 9.80
CA GLN A 553 -32.11 9.92 10.24
C GLN A 553 -30.65 10.36 10.21
N ILE A 554 -29.85 9.89 11.17
CA ILE A 554 -28.44 10.24 11.28
C ILE A 554 -27.63 9.01 11.67
N LYS A 555 -26.36 9.03 11.26
CA LYS A 555 -25.31 8.20 11.84
C LYS A 555 -24.44 9.10 12.69
N HIS A 556 -24.37 8.84 13.99
CA HIS A 556 -23.64 9.68 14.94
C HIS A 556 -22.48 8.89 15.55
N ARG A 557 -21.31 9.51 15.57
CA ARG A 557 -20.07 8.93 16.07
C ARG A 557 -19.85 9.39 17.51
N CYS A 558 -20.15 8.52 18.46
CA CYS A 558 -20.03 8.82 19.89
C CYS A 558 -19.32 7.69 20.65
N ARG A 559 -18.99 7.99 21.91
CA ARG A 559 -18.38 7.06 22.85
C ARG A 559 -19.42 6.64 23.87
N GLU A 560 -19.57 5.35 24.11
CA GLU A 560 -20.36 4.82 25.24
C GLU A 560 -19.64 5.07 26.57
N GLU A 561 -20.39 5.35 27.64
CA GLU A 561 -19.84 5.69 28.96
C GLU A 561 -18.87 4.64 29.52
N ASN A 562 -19.02 3.37 29.12
CA ASN A 562 -18.21 2.25 29.60
C ASN A 562 -17.25 1.67 28.54
N SER A 563 -17.14 2.29 27.36
CA SER A 563 -16.26 1.81 26.29
C SER A 563 -15.16 2.83 25.96
N PRO A 564 -13.89 2.41 25.85
CA PRO A 564 -12.84 3.26 25.31
C PRO A 564 -12.98 3.49 23.80
N GLU A 565 -13.80 2.68 23.11
CA GLU A 565 -14.00 2.77 21.66
C GLU A 565 -15.03 3.84 21.27
N VAL A 566 -14.83 4.41 20.08
CA VAL A 566 -15.76 5.36 19.46
C VAL A 566 -16.38 4.67 18.28
N SER A 567 -17.71 4.55 18.28
CA SER A 567 -18.48 3.79 17.29
C SER A 567 -19.52 4.68 16.62
N TRP A 568 -20.01 4.23 15.47
CA TRP A 568 -21.07 4.90 14.72
C TRP A 568 -22.41 4.24 15.04
N TYR A 569 -23.37 5.03 15.49
CA TYR A 569 -24.71 4.59 15.87
C TYR A 569 -25.77 5.24 14.97
N HIS A 570 -26.83 4.51 14.67
CA HIS A 570 -27.97 5.04 13.91
C HIS A 570 -28.97 5.68 14.89
N ALA A 571 -29.48 6.85 14.52
CA ALA A 571 -30.36 7.63 15.38
C ALA A 571 -31.32 8.51 14.57
N ILE A 572 -32.37 9.00 15.21
CA ILE A 572 -33.34 9.94 14.65
C ILE A 572 -33.32 11.22 15.46
N VAL A 573 -33.27 12.36 14.77
CA VAL A 573 -33.35 13.68 15.41
C VAL A 573 -34.81 14.02 15.66
N GLN A 574 -35.27 13.94 16.91
CA GLN A 574 -36.68 14.16 17.26
C GLN A 574 -37.08 15.63 17.33
N GLY A 575 -36.17 16.51 17.74
CA GLY A 575 -36.54 17.91 17.97
C GLY A 575 -35.37 18.82 18.28
N LEU A 576 -35.62 20.12 18.12
CA LEU A 576 -34.68 21.17 18.49
C LEU A 576 -34.98 21.64 19.91
N VAL A 577 -34.07 21.38 20.85
CA VAL A 577 -34.23 21.75 22.27
C VAL A 577 -33.81 23.19 22.48
N LYS A 578 -32.73 23.62 21.83
CA LYS A 578 -32.21 24.98 21.94
C LYS A 578 -31.57 25.45 20.65
N GLU A 579 -32.04 26.56 20.11
CA GLU A 579 -31.47 27.18 18.92
C GLU A 579 -30.31 28.13 19.29
N LYS A 580 -29.11 27.86 18.76
CA LYS A 580 -27.92 28.70 18.96
C LYS A 580 -26.94 28.56 17.79
N GLY A 581 -27.42 28.71 16.56
CA GLY A 581 -26.62 28.54 15.34
C GLY A 581 -25.87 27.20 15.36
N LYS A 582 -24.53 27.24 15.23
CA LYS A 582 -23.69 26.02 15.27
C LYS A 582 -23.75 25.24 16.60
N ARG A 583 -24.14 25.87 17.72
CA ARG A 583 -24.26 25.23 19.05
C ARG A 583 -25.70 24.87 19.40
N SER A 584 -26.58 24.77 18.41
CA SER A 584 -27.94 24.31 18.62
C SER A 584 -27.95 22.89 19.19
N ILE A 585 -28.81 22.64 20.18
CA ILE A 585 -28.93 21.36 20.89
C ILE A 585 -30.16 20.64 20.37
N TYR A 586 -29.98 19.38 20.00
CA TYR A 586 -31.00 18.53 19.43
C TYR A 586 -31.29 17.35 20.34
N ARG A 587 -32.55 16.94 20.39
CA ARG A 587 -32.98 15.69 20.99
C ARG A 587 -32.85 14.57 19.97
N VAL A 588 -32.20 13.47 20.36
CA VAL A 588 -31.85 12.34 19.50
C VAL A 588 -32.24 11.04 20.19
N VAL A 589 -32.81 10.11 19.44
CA VAL A 589 -33.10 8.75 19.91
C VAL A 589 -32.35 7.76 19.02
N TYR A 590 -31.60 6.84 19.63
CA TYR A 590 -30.83 5.83 18.92
C TYR A 590 -31.65 4.57 18.69
N GLU A 591 -31.46 3.90 17.56
CA GLU A 591 -32.21 2.67 17.22
C GLU A 591 -31.99 1.54 18.23
N GLU A 592 -30.83 1.50 18.89
CA GLU A 592 -30.50 0.47 19.87
C GLU A 592 -31.14 0.72 21.25
N ASN A 593 -31.62 1.95 21.52
CA ASN A 593 -32.25 2.36 22.78
C ASN A 593 -33.39 3.35 22.48
N GLU A 594 -34.50 2.85 21.95
CA GLU A 594 -35.65 3.67 21.53
C GLU A 594 -36.34 4.42 22.69
N ASP A 595 -36.16 3.94 23.92
CA ASP A 595 -36.78 4.51 25.12
C ASP A 595 -36.02 5.73 25.68
N ASP A 596 -34.75 5.91 25.31
CA ASP A 596 -33.88 6.94 25.86
C ASP A 596 -33.60 8.07 24.85
N ALA A 597 -33.99 9.29 25.22
CA ALA A 597 -33.71 10.49 24.44
C ALA A 597 -32.49 11.24 25.00
N TRP A 598 -31.55 11.53 24.10
CA TRP A 598 -30.29 12.19 24.43
C TRP A 598 -30.20 13.58 23.79
N GLU A 599 -29.46 14.50 24.41
CA GLU A 599 -29.31 15.87 23.92
C GLU A 599 -27.88 16.16 23.47
N PHE A 600 -27.69 16.48 22.19
CA PHE A 600 -26.36 16.71 21.60
C PHE A 600 -26.29 18.00 20.76
N PRO A 601 -25.13 18.68 20.73
CA PRO A 601 -24.89 19.81 19.83
C PRO A 601 -24.51 19.32 18.42
N LEU A 602 -25.44 18.65 17.73
CA LEU A 602 -25.17 17.89 16.49
C LEU A 602 -24.48 18.69 15.37
N LEU A 603 -24.71 20.01 15.26
CA LEU A 603 -24.03 20.83 14.24
C LEU A 603 -22.53 21.07 14.54
N VAL A 604 -22.14 20.96 15.82
CA VAL A 604 -20.72 20.92 16.20
C VAL A 604 -20.11 19.61 15.72
N ASP A 605 -20.80 18.50 15.95
CA ASP A 605 -20.32 17.16 15.63
C ASP A 605 -20.31 16.91 14.12
N PHE A 606 -21.29 17.43 13.38
CA PHE A 606 -21.29 17.52 11.92
C PHE A 606 -20.07 18.30 11.40
N GLY A 607 -19.73 19.41 12.06
CA GLY A 607 -18.54 20.19 11.72
C GLY A 607 -17.21 19.51 12.05
N LYS A 608 -17.19 18.53 12.96
CA LYS A 608 -16.01 17.71 13.27
C LYS A 608 -15.92 16.45 12.39
N GLY A 609 -16.99 16.13 11.67
CA GLY A 609 -17.11 14.90 10.89
C GLY A 609 -17.54 13.68 11.71
N ASP A 610 -18.18 13.91 12.85
CA ASP A 610 -18.72 12.88 13.74
C ASP A 610 -20.23 12.66 13.51
N LEU A 611 -20.82 13.28 12.50
CA LEU A 611 -22.23 13.10 12.12
C LEU A 611 -22.36 12.90 10.62
N ILE A 612 -23.21 11.97 10.21
CA ILE A 612 -23.67 11.75 8.84
C ILE A 612 -25.19 11.85 8.85
N ILE A 613 -25.78 12.54 7.89
CA ILE A 613 -27.22 12.62 7.72
C ILE A 613 -27.63 11.51 6.74
N LEU A 614 -28.60 10.70 7.15
CA LEU A 614 -29.24 9.66 6.35
C LEU A 614 -30.63 10.22 5.95
N ASP A 615 -31.06 10.00 4.72
CA ASP A 615 -32.13 10.77 4.06
C ASP A 615 -33.41 11.00 4.89
#